data_AF-A0A2N2EYL2-F1
#
_entry.id   AF-A0A2N2EYL2-F1
#
_cell.length_a   1.000
_cell.length_b   1.000
_cell.length_c   1.000
_cell.angle_alpha   90.00
_cell.angle_beta   90.00
_cell.angle_gamma   90.00
#
_symmetry.space_group_name_H-M   'P 1'
#
loop_
_entity.id
_entity.type
_entity.pdbx_description
1 polymer ?
#
loop_
_entity_poly.entity_id
_entity_poly.type
_entity_poly.pdbx_seq_one_letter_code
_entity_poly.pdbx_strand_id
1 'polypeptide(L)'
;MIRTLKTGGCLILIDWVVGKPFNKEYRAFTKRRLKKLFGVGEKTVLTGIFNGPLVPPIGRFLSARLPWLYFAVQTFCPFMVGQKVFVLKKLSKLRSAPQ
;
A
#
# COMPACT_ATOMS: atom_id res chain seq x y z
N MET A 1 -6.87 -4.64 -2.50
CA MET A 1 -6.40 -6.04 -2.66
C MET A 1 -5.48 -6.38 -1.48
N ILE A 2 -5.66 -7.56 -0.89
CA ILE A 2 -4.80 -8.07 0.19
C ILE A 2 -4.12 -9.33 -0.32
N ARG A 3 -2.80 -9.42 -0.18
CA ARG A 3 -2.03 -10.62 -0.55
C ARG A 3 -1.17 -11.07 0.62
N THR A 4 -1.32 -12.32 1.02
CA THR A 4 -0.51 -12.96 2.07
C THR A 4 0.57 -13.77 1.39
N LEU A 5 1.84 -13.43 1.61
CA LEU A 5 2.94 -13.96 0.79
C LEU A 5 3.66 -15.20 1.36
N LYS A 6 3.50 -15.53 2.64
CA LYS A 6 4.12 -16.73 3.23
C LYS A 6 3.55 -17.04 4.62
N THR A 7 3.69 -18.29 5.03
CA THR A 7 3.68 -18.72 6.43
C THR A 7 4.86 -18.04 7.15
N GLY A 8 4.58 -16.95 7.86
CA GLY A 8 5.61 -16.03 8.37
C GLY A 8 5.08 -14.62 8.65
N GLY A 9 3.85 -14.32 8.23
CA GLY A 9 3.09 -13.19 8.75
C GLY A 9 3.27 -11.87 8.01
N CYS A 10 3.76 -11.87 6.77
CA CYS A 10 3.76 -10.67 5.94
C CYS A 10 2.44 -10.53 5.16
N LEU A 11 1.83 -9.36 5.28
CA LEU A 11 0.58 -8.97 4.65
C LEU A 11 0.84 -7.75 3.77
N ILE A 12 0.60 -7.91 2.46
CA ILE A 12 0.70 -6.81 1.49
C ILE A 12 -0.69 -6.28 1.22
N LEU A 13 -0.87 -4.98 1.46
CA LEU A 13 -2.09 -4.24 1.20
C LEU A 13 -1.86 -3.33 0.02
N ILE A 14 -2.64 -3.52 -1.04
CA ILE A 14 -2.59 -2.70 -2.25
C ILE A 14 -3.92 -1.99 -2.38
N ASP A 15 -3.90 -0.67 -2.41
CA ASP A 15 -5.12 0.14 -2.45
C ASP A 15 -4.96 1.36 -3.35
N TRP A 16 -6.05 1.75 -3.99
CA TRP A 16 -6.10 2.99 -4.75
C TRP A 16 -6.18 4.17 -3.76
N VAL A 17 -5.51 5.27 -4.06
CA VAL A 17 -5.60 6.49 -3.23
C VAL A 17 -6.92 7.20 -3.51
N VAL A 18 -7.45 7.02 -4.73
CA VAL A 18 -8.65 7.70 -5.22
C VAL A 18 -9.75 6.68 -5.45
N GLY A 19 -10.93 6.95 -4.90
CA GLY A 19 -12.14 6.17 -5.17
C GLY A 19 -12.71 6.48 -6.55
N LYS A 20 -13.72 5.73 -6.96
CA LYS A 20 -14.55 6.13 -8.11
C LYS A 20 -15.15 7.51 -7.84
N PRO A 21 -15.26 8.38 -8.86
CA PRO A 21 -16.02 9.61 -8.74
C PRO A 21 -17.38 9.33 -8.12
N PHE A 22 -17.83 10.20 -7.20
CA PHE A 22 -19.13 10.11 -6.51
C PHE A 22 -19.29 8.98 -5.48
N ASN A 23 -18.28 8.14 -5.23
CA ASN A 23 -18.32 7.18 -4.14
C ASN A 23 -17.85 7.81 -2.81
N LYS A 24 -18.81 8.29 -2.00
CA LYS A 24 -18.54 8.89 -0.68
C LYS A 24 -18.13 7.87 0.39
N GLU A 25 -18.37 6.59 0.17
CA GLU A 25 -18.06 5.53 1.12
C GLU A 25 -16.62 5.03 0.99
N TYR A 26 -15.99 5.29 -0.15
CA TYR A 26 -14.62 4.88 -0.38
C TYR A 26 -13.66 5.60 0.58
N ARG A 27 -12.89 4.79 1.31
CA ARG A 27 -11.89 5.30 2.24
C ARG A 27 -10.58 4.57 2.00
N ALA A 28 -9.65 5.26 1.33
CA ALA A 28 -8.31 4.77 1.09
C ALA A 28 -7.59 4.40 2.39
N PHE A 29 -6.65 3.45 2.31
CA PHE A 29 -5.79 3.13 3.44
C PHE A 29 -4.90 4.31 3.82
N THR A 30 -4.99 4.67 5.09
CA THR A 30 -4.11 5.62 5.76
C THR A 30 -3.39 4.92 6.90
N LYS A 31 -2.24 5.44 7.36
CA LYS A 31 -1.54 4.91 8.53
C LYS A 31 -2.46 4.74 9.75
N ARG A 32 -3.35 5.72 9.98
CA ARG A 32 -4.35 5.67 11.07
C ARG A 32 -5.34 4.52 10.89
N ARG A 33 -5.84 4.31 9.67
CA ARG A 33 -6.78 3.24 9.37
C ARG A 33 -6.11 1.86 9.45
N LEU A 34 -4.85 1.75 9.01
CA LEU A 34 -4.04 0.54 9.18
C LEU A 34 -3.83 0.22 10.65
N LYS A 35 -3.53 1.22 11.49
CA LYS A 35 -3.45 1.05 12.95
C LYS A 35 -4.74 0.47 13.52
N LYS A 36 -5.90 1.04 13.16
CA LYS A 36 -7.21 0.57 13.65
C LYS A 36 -7.56 -0.85 13.16
N LEU A 37 -7.30 -1.16 11.90
CA LEU A 37 -7.72 -2.44 11.30
C LEU A 37 -6.76 -3.60 11.60
N PHE A 38 -5.45 -3.33 11.66
CA PHE A 38 -4.42 -4.38 11.74
C PHE A 38 -3.58 -4.31 13.02
N GLY A 39 -3.91 -3.40 13.96
CA GLY A 39 -3.17 -3.24 15.21
C GLY A 39 -1.70 -2.90 14.97
N VAL A 40 -1.42 -1.99 14.03
CA VAL A 40 -0.04 -1.58 13.72
C VAL A 40 0.60 -0.94 14.95
N GLY A 41 1.72 -1.49 15.40
CA GLY A 41 2.42 -1.17 16.64
C GLY A 41 2.17 -2.17 17.78
N GLU A 42 1.12 -3.00 17.69
CA GLU A 42 0.74 -3.95 18.75
C GLU A 42 0.80 -5.41 18.26
N LYS A 43 0.15 -5.69 17.12
CA LYS A 43 0.05 -7.03 16.52
C LYS A 43 0.86 -7.15 15.23
N THR A 44 1.04 -6.03 14.55
CA THR A 44 1.79 -5.94 13.29
C THR A 44 2.72 -4.73 13.29
N VAL A 45 3.77 -4.77 12.48
CA VAL A 45 4.64 -3.63 12.18
C VAL A 45 4.45 -3.25 10.72
N LEU A 46 4.30 -1.95 10.46
CA LEU A 46 4.36 -1.43 9.10
C LEU A 46 5.83 -1.35 8.68
N THR A 47 6.26 -2.29 7.85
CA THR A 47 7.66 -2.40 7.42
C THR A 47 7.99 -1.53 6.22
N GLY A 48 6.99 -1.13 5.44
CA GLY A 48 7.21 -0.28 4.28
C GLY A 48 5.92 0.28 3.68
N ILE A 49 6.08 1.41 3.00
CA ILE A 49 5.07 2.02 2.14
C ILE A 49 5.75 2.28 0.80
N PHE A 50 5.16 1.78 -0.28
CA PHE A 50 5.68 1.93 -1.62
C PHE A 50 4.64 2.55 -2.54
N ASN A 51 5.12 3.35 -3.49
CA ASN A 51 4.28 3.90 -4.55
C ASN A 51 4.03 2.81 -5.59
N GLY A 52 2.76 2.51 -5.84
CA GLY A 52 2.32 1.72 -6.97
C GLY A 52 2.12 2.61 -8.20
N PRO A 53 1.31 2.18 -9.18
CA PRO A 53 1.12 2.94 -10.40
C PRO A 53 0.60 4.36 -10.20
N LEU A 54 1.00 5.25 -11.12
CA LEU A 54 0.36 6.57 -11.28
C LEU A 54 -1.12 6.41 -11.64
N VAL A 55 -1.92 7.45 -11.40
CA VAL A 55 -3.32 7.45 -11.84
C VAL A 55 -3.40 7.20 -13.36
N PRO A 56 -4.38 6.42 -13.85
CA PRO A 56 -4.35 5.88 -15.20
C PRO A 56 -4.13 6.91 -16.33
N PRO A 57 -4.74 8.11 -16.33
CA PRO A 57 -4.51 9.10 -17.39
C PRO A 57 -3.04 9.52 -17.48
N ILE A 58 -2.42 9.81 -16.34
CA ILE A 58 -1.03 10.26 -16.24
C ILE A 58 -0.08 9.09 -16.49
N GLY A 59 -0.33 7.95 -15.86
CA GLY A 59 0.50 6.76 -15.98
C GLY A 59 0.57 6.26 -17.42
N ARG A 60 -0.58 6.19 -18.12
CA ARG A 60 -0.62 5.79 -19.54
C ARG A 60 0.09 6.78 -20.44
N PHE A 61 -0.11 8.08 -20.23
CA PHE A 61 0.55 9.11 -21.03
C PHE A 61 2.07 9.06 -20.88
N LEU A 62 2.57 9.03 -19.64
CA LEU A 62 4.01 9.01 -19.38
C LEU A 62 4.65 7.70 -19.82
N SER A 63 4.05 6.55 -19.53
CA SER A 63 4.61 5.26 -19.98
C SER A 63 4.65 5.12 -21.50
N ALA A 64 3.71 5.72 -22.24
CA ALA A 64 3.69 5.65 -23.70
C ALA A 64 4.66 6.62 -24.38
N ARG A 65 4.90 7.80 -23.79
CA ARG A 65 5.68 8.87 -24.44
C ARG A 65 7.06 9.11 -23.82
N LEU A 66 7.18 8.97 -22.50
CA LEU A 66 8.36 9.33 -21.71
C LEU A 66 8.53 8.37 -20.52
N PRO A 67 8.95 7.10 -20.74
CA PRO A 67 8.98 6.08 -19.69
C PRO A 67 9.89 6.43 -18.51
N TRP A 68 11.00 7.13 -18.74
CA TRP A 68 11.89 7.59 -17.67
C TRP A 68 11.20 8.59 -16.73
N LEU A 69 10.35 9.46 -17.30
CA LEU A 69 9.62 10.49 -16.56
C LEU A 69 8.54 9.87 -15.67
N TYR A 70 8.04 8.68 -16.01
CA TYR A 70 7.10 7.94 -15.17
C TYR A 70 7.64 7.72 -13.75
N PHE A 71 8.88 7.25 -13.63
CA PHE A 71 9.50 6.96 -12.32
C PHE A 71 9.86 8.24 -11.56
N ALA A 72 10.29 9.28 -12.27
CA ALA A 72 10.54 10.58 -11.67
C ALA A 72 9.24 11.18 -11.09
N VAL A 73 8.15 11.20 -11.88
CA VAL A 73 6.85 11.70 -11.43
C VAL A 73 6.31 10.87 -10.26
N GLN A 74 6.46 9.55 -10.30
CA GLN A 74 6.07 8.67 -9.19
C GLN A 74 6.80 9.00 -7.88
N THR A 75 8.04 9.50 -7.96
CA THR A 75 8.87 9.83 -6.80
C THR A 75 8.62 11.25 -6.29
N PHE A 76 8.62 12.24 -7.19
CA PHE A 76 8.51 13.66 -6.84
C PHE A 76 7.07 14.15 -6.69
N CYS A 77 6.10 13.49 -7.33
CA CYS A 77 4.70 13.88 -7.29
C CYS A 77 3.83 12.79 -6.64
N PRO A 78 3.92 12.61 -5.31
CA PRO A 78 3.21 11.54 -4.60
C PRO A 78 1.68 11.65 -4.68
N PHE A 79 1.14 12.81 -5.06
CA PHE A 79 -0.28 13.03 -5.31
C PHE A 79 -0.76 12.46 -6.66
N MET A 80 0.15 12.25 -7.62
CA MET A 80 -0.15 11.62 -8.91
C MET A 80 -0.13 10.09 -8.83
N VAL A 81 0.36 9.54 -7.71
CA VAL A 81 0.37 8.11 -7.44
C VAL A 81 -1.05 7.64 -7.16
N GLY A 82 -1.57 6.81 -8.06
CA GLY A 82 -2.94 6.30 -7.96
C GLY A 82 -3.06 5.14 -6.97
N GLN A 83 -2.00 4.37 -6.75
CA GLN A 83 -2.04 3.19 -5.90
C GLN A 83 -0.90 3.20 -4.88
N LYS A 84 -1.18 2.80 -3.63
CA LYS A 84 -0.17 2.59 -2.60
C LYS A 84 -0.12 1.14 -2.16
N VAL A 85 1.10 0.70 -1.84
CA VAL A 85 1.38 -0.63 -1.30
C VAL A 85 1.89 -0.47 0.13
N PHE A 86 1.21 -1.09 1.07
CA PHE A 86 1.62 -1.15 2.47
C PHE A 86 2.03 -2.57 2.80
N VAL A 87 3.22 -2.72 3.38
CA VAL A 87 3.72 -4.02 3.82
C VAL A 87 3.65 -4.05 5.34
N LEU A 88 2.82 -4.95 5.85
CA LEU A 88 2.69 -5.23 7.27
C LEU A 88 3.38 -6.56 7.57
N LYS A 89 4.10 -6.64 8.68
CA LYS A 89 4.66 -7.89 9.21
C LYS A 89 4.06 -8.17 10.57
N LYS A 90 3.59 -9.38 10.82
CA LYS A 90 3.14 -9.81 12.13
C LYS A 90 4.29 -9.71 13.12
N LEU A 91 4.04 -9.13 14.28
CA LEU A 91 4.95 -9.24 15.40
C LEU A 91 4.94 -10.69 15.85
N SER A 92 6.03 -11.40 15.64
CA SER A 92 6.22 -12.70 16.26
C SER A 92 6.34 -12.45 17.76
N LYS A 93 5.25 -12.65 18.52
CA LYS A 93 5.47 -13.31 19.81
C LYS A 93 6.21 -14.59 19.45
N LEU A 94 7.37 -14.81 20.07
CA LEU A 94 8.03 -16.12 20.05
C LEU A 94 6.93 -17.17 20.08
N ARG A 95 7.00 -18.15 19.18
CA ARG A 95 6.38 -19.42 19.48
C ARG A 95 7.05 -19.91 20.77
N SER A 96 6.53 -19.52 21.93
CA SER A 96 6.44 -20.43 23.04
C SER A 96 5.46 -21.49 22.57
N ALA A 97 5.97 -22.47 21.84
CA ALA A 97 5.39 -23.79 21.86
C ALA A 97 5.91 -24.42 23.16
N PRO A 98 5.05 -24.68 24.16
CA PRO A 98 5.37 -25.64 25.19
C PRO A 98 5.19 -27.06 24.63
N GLN A 99 6.19 -27.89 24.98
CA GLN A 99 6.24 -29.35 24.95
C GLN A 99 6.50 -30.02 23.60
#